data_AF-A0A3M7NNK3-F1
#
_entry.id   AF-A0A3M7NNK3-F1
#
_cell.length_a   1.000
_cell.length_b   1.000
_cell.length_c   1.000
_cell.angle_alpha   90.00
_cell.angle_beta   90.00
_cell.angle_gamma   90.00
#
_symmetry.space_group_name_H-M   'P 1'
#
loop_
_entity.id
_entity.type
_entity.pdbx_description
1 polymer ?
#
loop_
_entity_poly.entity_id
_entity_poly.type
_entity_poly.pdbx_seq_one_letter_code
_entity_poly.pdbx_strand_id
1 'polypeptide(L)'
;MAGNTFPDPFIVPPTSEHTHTAILLHGLGSNGETFGRELLRSGTTTNGRSLADSFPGMKFIFPTARRRRSSAFKRATINQWFDVASLDDPSKRRDLQIDGLTESSNHVWSILKREADTILPHHVVLGGLSQGCAMAVFVLLSLDFPIGGFVGLSGWLPFRYDIMELIGSGAADPVFSEDSDDGGKGESPAPIQAVNLVRDILSKDDIDTENLNHTHENLGLATPVFLGHGAEDPKIKCSLGKEAADTLQMLGMDVTWRCYPELGHWYKIPEEIDDIVEYLKGKLTKLTIQ
;
A
#
# COMPACT_ATOMS: atom_id res chain seq x y z
N MET A 1 14.22 -17.86 -22.76
CA MET A 1 14.39 -16.49 -22.24
C MET A 1 13.12 -16.07 -21.49
N ALA A 2 12.83 -16.73 -20.37
CA ALA A 2 11.74 -16.34 -19.48
C ALA A 2 12.39 -15.68 -18.25
N GLY A 3 12.14 -14.40 -17.99
CA GLY A 3 12.72 -13.82 -16.77
C GLY A 3 12.68 -12.32 -16.52
N ASN A 4 12.15 -11.46 -17.41
CA ASN A 4 12.20 -10.00 -17.16
C ASN A 4 10.85 -9.25 -17.23
N THR A 5 9.76 -9.89 -17.65
CA THR A 5 8.46 -9.23 -17.78
C THR A 5 7.51 -9.66 -16.65
N PHE A 6 6.67 -8.72 -16.21
CA PHE A 6 5.56 -9.04 -15.30
C PHE A 6 4.51 -9.85 -16.06
N PRO A 7 3.98 -10.94 -15.48
CA PRO A 7 2.85 -11.66 -16.07
C PRO A 7 1.58 -10.80 -16.13
N ASP A 8 0.65 -11.18 -17.01
CA ASP A 8 -0.66 -10.54 -17.06
C ASP A 8 -1.40 -10.67 -15.72
N PRO A 9 -2.13 -9.63 -15.29
CA PRO A 9 -2.92 -9.69 -14.07
C PRO A 9 -4.11 -10.64 -14.22
N PHE A 10 -4.52 -11.25 -13.11
CA PHE A 10 -5.83 -11.91 -13.05
C PHE A 10 -6.91 -10.85 -12.86
N ILE A 11 -7.83 -10.72 -13.82
CA ILE A 11 -8.87 -9.70 -13.82
C ILE A 11 -10.24 -10.37 -13.68
N VAL A 12 -11.05 -9.86 -12.76
CA VAL A 12 -12.46 -10.23 -12.61
C VAL A 12 -13.31 -9.02 -12.96
N PRO A 13 -14.11 -9.07 -14.04
CA PRO A 13 -14.96 -7.96 -14.44
C PRO A 13 -16.08 -7.73 -13.40
N PRO A 14 -16.62 -6.51 -13.32
CA PRO A 14 -17.79 -6.24 -12.50
C PRO A 14 -19.02 -6.99 -13.03
N THR A 15 -19.98 -7.26 -12.15
CA THR A 15 -21.26 -7.91 -12.49
C THR A 15 -22.35 -6.90 -12.86
N SER A 16 -22.10 -5.61 -12.67
CA SER A 16 -22.91 -4.47 -13.10
C SER A 16 -22.04 -3.43 -13.81
N GLU A 17 -22.56 -2.22 -14.05
CA GLU A 17 -21.78 -1.12 -14.65
C GLU A 17 -20.48 -0.87 -13.87
N HIS A 18 -19.38 -0.70 -14.60
CA HIS A 18 -18.06 -0.50 -14.01
C HIS A 18 -17.98 0.89 -13.37
N THR A 19 -17.99 0.92 -12.04
CA THR A 19 -17.94 2.16 -11.26
C THR A 19 -16.62 2.30 -10.50
N HIS A 20 -16.04 1.18 -10.06
CA HIS A 20 -14.85 1.16 -9.21
C HIS A 20 -13.85 0.09 -9.67
N THR A 21 -12.59 0.25 -9.31
CA THR A 21 -11.56 -0.78 -9.52
C THR A 21 -10.78 -1.03 -8.24
N ALA A 22 -10.66 -2.28 -7.81
CA ALA A 22 -9.74 -2.70 -6.76
C ALA A 22 -8.50 -3.39 -7.36
N ILE A 23 -7.32 -2.89 -7.03
CA ILE A 23 -6.02 -3.45 -7.42
C ILE A 23 -5.37 -4.07 -6.17
N LEU A 24 -5.34 -5.40 -6.08
CA LEU A 24 -4.94 -6.11 -4.88
C LEU A 24 -3.72 -7.02 -5.12
N LEU A 25 -2.62 -6.73 -4.42
CA LEU A 25 -1.34 -7.39 -4.61
C LEU A 25 -1.21 -8.63 -3.69
N HIS A 26 -0.73 -9.73 -4.26
CA HIS A 26 -0.54 -10.99 -3.53
C HIS A 26 0.71 -10.98 -2.62
N GLY A 27 0.74 -11.89 -1.64
CA GLY A 27 1.90 -12.11 -0.76
C GLY A 27 3.06 -12.86 -1.42
N LEU A 28 4.20 -12.87 -0.74
CA LEU A 28 5.46 -13.49 -1.21
C LEU A 28 5.27 -14.95 -1.62
N GLY A 29 5.74 -15.31 -2.82
CA GLY A 29 5.69 -16.67 -3.36
C GLY A 29 4.36 -17.08 -4.01
N SER A 30 3.32 -16.26 -3.93
CA SER A 30 2.01 -16.50 -4.57
C SER A 30 1.94 -15.93 -5.99
N ASN A 31 0.74 -15.75 -6.56
CA ASN A 31 0.47 -15.02 -7.79
C ASN A 31 -0.93 -14.39 -7.73
N GLY A 32 -1.24 -13.51 -8.68
CA GLY A 32 -2.51 -12.78 -8.71
C GLY A 32 -3.72 -13.69 -8.85
N GLU A 33 -3.64 -14.75 -9.68
CA GLU A 33 -4.75 -15.68 -9.87
C GLU A 33 -5.06 -16.49 -8.60
N THR A 34 -4.04 -17.08 -7.96
CA THR A 34 -4.20 -17.85 -6.73
C THR A 34 -4.77 -16.99 -5.61
N PHE A 35 -4.22 -15.79 -5.40
CA PHE A 35 -4.70 -14.87 -4.37
C PHE A 35 -6.11 -14.37 -4.67
N GLY A 36 -6.37 -13.92 -5.90
CA GLY A 36 -7.67 -13.38 -6.28
C GLY A 36 -8.79 -14.40 -6.23
N ARG A 37 -8.55 -15.63 -6.74
CA ARG A 37 -9.55 -16.69 -6.64
C ARG A 37 -9.87 -17.04 -5.20
N GLU A 38 -8.86 -17.12 -4.34
CA GLU A 38 -9.08 -17.45 -2.93
C GLU A 38 -9.82 -16.33 -2.20
N LEU A 39 -9.38 -15.07 -2.34
CA LEU A 39 -10.04 -13.92 -1.71
C LEU A 39 -11.51 -13.79 -2.11
N LEU A 40 -11.81 -13.91 -3.40
CA LEU A 40 -13.19 -13.77 -3.89
C LEU A 40 -14.07 -14.97 -3.56
N ARG A 41 -13.47 -16.15 -3.33
CA ARG A 41 -14.19 -17.38 -2.97
C ARG A 41 -14.45 -17.50 -1.47
N SER A 42 -13.45 -17.21 -0.62
CA SER A 42 -13.55 -17.40 0.82
C SER A 42 -13.86 -16.12 1.59
N GLY A 43 -13.57 -14.94 1.03
CA GLY A 43 -13.88 -13.66 1.63
C GLY A 43 -15.39 -13.41 1.66
N THR A 44 -16.06 -13.89 2.70
CA THR A 44 -17.50 -13.74 2.91
C THR A 44 -17.80 -12.94 4.17
N THR A 45 -18.78 -12.04 4.06
CA THR A 45 -19.36 -11.28 5.17
C THR A 45 -20.18 -12.18 6.11
N THR A 46 -20.51 -11.68 7.30
CA THR A 46 -21.39 -12.39 8.26
C THR A 46 -22.75 -12.75 7.66
N ASN A 47 -23.23 -11.97 6.68
CA ASN A 47 -24.49 -12.21 5.97
C ASN A 47 -24.35 -13.20 4.79
N GLY A 48 -23.22 -13.86 4.65
CA GLY A 48 -22.96 -14.86 3.60
C GLY A 48 -22.74 -14.30 2.20
N ARG A 49 -22.62 -12.97 2.04
CA ARG A 49 -22.26 -12.35 0.75
C ARG A 49 -20.75 -12.38 0.57
N SER A 50 -20.27 -12.73 -0.63
CA SER A 50 -18.85 -12.59 -0.95
C SER A 50 -18.42 -11.12 -1.01
N LEU A 51 -17.12 -10.88 -0.96
CA LEU A 51 -16.54 -9.55 -1.17
C LEU A 51 -16.95 -8.98 -2.54
N ALA A 52 -16.93 -9.80 -3.60
CA ALA A 52 -17.37 -9.38 -4.94
C ALA A 52 -18.86 -9.02 -4.95
N ASP A 53 -19.72 -9.84 -4.35
CA ASP A 53 -21.16 -9.57 -4.29
C ASP A 53 -21.49 -8.28 -3.54
N SER A 54 -20.63 -7.89 -2.59
CA SER A 54 -20.80 -6.64 -1.83
C SER A 54 -20.57 -5.38 -2.68
N PHE A 55 -19.93 -5.52 -3.84
CA PHE A 55 -19.54 -4.44 -4.75
C PHE A 55 -19.75 -4.83 -6.23
N PRO A 56 -20.99 -4.93 -6.72
CA PRO A 56 -21.27 -5.44 -8.07
C PRO A 56 -20.69 -4.57 -9.20
N GLY A 57 -20.42 -3.29 -8.96
CA GLY A 57 -19.79 -2.38 -9.94
C GLY A 57 -18.27 -2.35 -9.89
N MET A 58 -17.65 -3.14 -9.01
CA MET A 58 -16.20 -3.14 -8.82
C MET A 58 -15.53 -4.19 -9.70
N LYS A 59 -14.60 -3.74 -10.54
CA LYS A 59 -13.63 -4.59 -11.22
C LYS A 59 -12.51 -4.95 -10.24
N PHE A 60 -12.10 -6.21 -10.18
CA PHE A 60 -10.95 -6.63 -9.39
C PHE A 60 -9.77 -6.97 -10.29
N ILE A 61 -8.61 -6.41 -10.00
CA ILE A 61 -7.35 -6.67 -10.69
C ILE A 61 -6.36 -7.21 -9.67
N PHE A 62 -5.81 -8.38 -9.94
CA PHE A 62 -4.80 -9.02 -9.13
C PHE A 62 -3.51 -9.15 -9.94
N PRO A 63 -2.60 -8.16 -9.88
CA PRO A 63 -1.33 -8.21 -10.58
C PRO A 63 -0.44 -9.34 -10.04
N THR A 64 0.43 -9.89 -10.89
CA THR A 64 1.39 -10.93 -10.49
C THR A 64 2.80 -10.37 -10.50
N ALA A 65 3.52 -10.50 -9.37
CA ALA A 65 4.92 -10.14 -9.31
C ALA A 65 5.77 -11.04 -10.22
N ARG A 66 6.81 -10.49 -10.85
CA ARG A 66 7.75 -11.30 -11.63
C ARG A 66 8.49 -12.31 -10.73
N ARG A 67 8.93 -13.42 -11.33
CA ARG A 67 9.81 -14.38 -10.65
C ARG A 67 11.22 -13.81 -10.50
N ARG A 68 11.76 -13.85 -9.28
CA ARG A 68 13.15 -13.50 -8.97
C ARG A 68 13.69 -14.34 -7.81
N ARG A 69 15.01 -14.38 -7.62
CA ARG A 69 15.64 -15.15 -6.54
C ARG A 69 15.33 -14.49 -5.20
N SER A 70 14.94 -15.27 -4.19
CA SER A 70 14.64 -14.77 -2.85
C SER A 70 15.79 -15.03 -1.88
N SER A 71 16.22 -13.99 -1.20
CA SER A 71 17.19 -14.08 -0.11
C SER A 71 16.62 -14.79 1.11
N ALA A 72 15.36 -14.53 1.47
CA ALA A 72 14.66 -15.22 2.57
C ALA A 72 14.48 -16.74 2.32
N PHE A 73 14.39 -17.19 1.06
CA PHE A 73 14.13 -18.60 0.71
C PHE A 73 15.31 -19.28 0.01
N LYS A 74 16.54 -19.16 0.54
CA LYS A 74 17.74 -19.87 0.06
C LYS A 74 17.93 -19.76 -1.47
N ARG A 75 17.66 -18.59 -2.04
CA ARG A 75 17.76 -18.28 -3.49
C ARG A 75 16.77 -19.04 -4.39
N ALA A 76 15.69 -19.58 -3.82
CA ALA A 76 14.57 -20.11 -4.60
C ALA A 76 14.01 -19.03 -5.54
N THR A 77 13.62 -19.44 -6.75
CA THR A 77 13.01 -18.54 -7.74
C THR A 77 11.51 -18.53 -7.54
N ILE A 78 10.99 -17.45 -6.96
CA ILE A 78 9.58 -17.29 -6.59
C ILE A 78 9.07 -15.94 -7.07
N ASN A 79 7.75 -15.79 -7.18
CA ASN A 79 7.14 -14.48 -7.42
C ASN A 79 7.30 -13.61 -6.16
N GLN A 80 7.89 -12.44 -6.32
CA GLN A 80 8.07 -11.50 -5.23
C GLN A 80 8.20 -10.08 -5.79
N TRP A 81 7.60 -9.12 -5.10
CA TRP A 81 7.60 -7.71 -5.49
C TRP A 81 9.00 -7.12 -5.35
N PHE A 82 9.64 -7.41 -4.23
CA PHE A 82 11.01 -7.01 -3.91
C PHE A 82 11.69 -8.08 -3.05
N ASP A 83 13.03 -8.06 -2.99
CA ASP A 83 13.77 -9.08 -2.24
C ASP A 83 13.86 -8.71 -0.76
N VAL A 84 13.51 -9.65 0.11
CA VAL A 84 13.60 -9.49 1.57
C VAL A 84 14.59 -10.53 2.11
N ALA A 85 15.46 -10.11 3.03
CA ALA A 85 16.42 -11.02 3.65
C ALA A 85 15.81 -11.83 4.80
N SER A 86 14.78 -11.30 5.47
CA SER A 86 14.10 -11.91 6.60
C SER A 86 12.63 -11.49 6.61
N LEU A 87 11.73 -12.41 6.95
CA LEU A 87 10.32 -12.09 7.19
C LEU A 87 10.08 -11.63 8.62
N ASP A 88 10.83 -12.17 9.59
CA ASP A 88 10.72 -11.77 11.00
C ASP A 88 11.21 -10.33 11.24
N ASP A 89 12.14 -9.88 10.41
CA ASP A 89 12.68 -8.52 10.40
C ASP A 89 12.84 -8.06 8.94
N PRO A 90 11.76 -7.55 8.33
CA PRO A 90 11.79 -7.06 6.96
C PRO A 90 12.70 -5.87 6.75
N SER A 91 13.19 -5.20 7.80
CA SER A 91 14.12 -4.07 7.68
C SER A 91 15.58 -4.51 7.47
N LYS A 92 15.89 -5.76 7.83
CA LYS A 92 17.21 -6.34 7.65
C LYS A 92 17.61 -6.35 6.18
N ARG A 93 18.77 -5.76 5.87
CA ARG A 93 19.30 -5.64 4.50
C ARG A 93 18.29 -4.97 3.55
N ARG A 94 17.72 -3.84 3.99
CA ARG A 94 16.75 -3.04 3.21
C ARG A 94 17.27 -2.61 1.83
N ASP A 95 18.59 -2.54 1.64
CA ASP A 95 19.25 -2.31 0.35
C ASP A 95 18.78 -3.28 -0.75
N LEU A 96 18.50 -4.54 -0.40
CA LEU A 96 18.03 -5.56 -1.35
C LEU A 96 16.62 -5.28 -1.90
N GLN A 97 15.86 -4.40 -1.25
CA GLN A 97 14.48 -4.11 -1.61
C GLN A 97 14.37 -3.11 -2.76
N ILE A 98 15.35 -2.20 -2.90
CA ILE A 98 15.26 -0.99 -3.75
C ILE A 98 14.96 -1.32 -5.21
N ASP A 99 15.74 -2.20 -5.83
CA ASP A 99 15.54 -2.58 -7.25
C ASP A 99 14.12 -3.14 -7.48
N GLY A 100 13.68 -4.00 -6.56
CA GLY A 100 12.36 -4.62 -6.67
C GLY A 100 11.22 -3.67 -6.39
N LEU A 101 11.36 -2.77 -5.42
CA LEU A 101 10.39 -1.72 -5.12
C LEU A 101 10.22 -0.81 -6.33
N THR A 102 11.32 -0.36 -6.95
CA THR A 102 11.32 0.51 -8.13
C THR A 102 10.59 -0.14 -9.30
N GLU A 103 11.01 -1.33 -9.72
CA GLU A 103 10.42 -2.00 -10.88
C GLU A 103 8.95 -2.39 -10.65
N SER A 104 8.64 -2.92 -9.46
CA SER A 104 7.28 -3.34 -9.12
C SER A 104 6.35 -2.15 -8.96
N SER A 105 6.83 -1.04 -8.39
CA SER A 105 6.08 0.22 -8.32
C SER A 105 5.72 0.71 -9.71
N ASN A 106 6.67 0.74 -10.65
CA ASN A 106 6.40 1.15 -12.03
C ASN A 106 5.33 0.26 -12.71
N HIS A 107 5.39 -1.06 -12.47
CA HIS A 107 4.37 -1.97 -12.99
C HIS A 107 2.98 -1.70 -12.39
N VAL A 108 2.88 -1.60 -11.06
CA VAL A 108 1.61 -1.36 -10.35
C VAL A 108 1.05 0.01 -10.71
N TRP A 109 1.90 1.03 -10.79
CA TRP A 109 1.56 2.38 -11.23
C TRP A 109 0.96 2.39 -12.63
N SER A 110 1.53 1.63 -13.57
CA SER A 110 0.98 1.54 -14.94
C SER A 110 -0.43 0.94 -14.99
N ILE A 111 -0.75 0.03 -14.07
CA ILE A 111 -2.09 -0.55 -13.94
C ILE A 111 -3.04 0.48 -13.32
N LEU A 112 -2.63 1.08 -12.19
CA LEU A 112 -3.40 2.10 -11.49
C LEU A 112 -3.73 3.27 -12.42
N LYS A 113 -2.76 3.79 -13.16
CA LYS A 113 -2.95 4.93 -14.06
C LYS A 113 -3.95 4.62 -15.17
N ARG A 114 -3.86 3.44 -15.80
CA ARG A 114 -4.82 3.00 -16.82
C ARG A 114 -6.25 2.94 -16.30
N GLU A 115 -6.41 2.49 -15.06
CA GLU A 115 -7.71 2.43 -14.40
C GLU A 115 -8.22 3.83 -14.05
N ALA A 116 -7.35 4.68 -13.49
CA ALA A 116 -7.65 6.08 -13.18
C ALA A 116 -7.90 6.96 -14.44
N ASP A 117 -7.53 6.50 -15.63
CA ASP A 117 -7.89 7.13 -16.91
C ASP A 117 -9.27 6.68 -17.42
N THR A 118 -9.76 5.52 -16.94
CA THR A 118 -11.05 4.94 -17.34
C THR A 118 -12.15 5.34 -16.35
N ILE A 119 -11.83 5.37 -15.06
CA ILE A 119 -12.68 5.80 -13.96
C ILE A 119 -11.94 6.88 -13.16
N LEU A 120 -12.66 7.71 -12.40
CA LEU A 120 -12.03 8.76 -11.59
C LEU A 120 -11.06 8.15 -10.55
N PRO A 121 -9.92 8.79 -10.23
CA PRO A 121 -8.96 8.26 -9.25
C PRO A 121 -9.57 7.90 -7.89
N HIS A 122 -10.56 8.67 -7.43
CA HIS A 122 -11.30 8.42 -6.18
C HIS A 122 -12.23 7.20 -6.23
N HIS A 123 -12.34 6.51 -7.37
CA HIS A 123 -13.01 5.21 -7.52
C HIS A 123 -12.03 4.03 -7.59
N VAL A 124 -10.72 4.28 -7.45
CA VAL A 124 -9.70 3.23 -7.41
C VAL A 124 -9.34 2.90 -5.97
N VAL A 125 -9.29 1.60 -5.66
CA VAL A 125 -8.78 1.07 -4.39
C VAL A 125 -7.47 0.34 -4.68
N LEU A 126 -6.44 0.62 -3.89
CA LEU A 126 -5.15 -0.10 -3.94
C LEU A 126 -4.97 -0.90 -2.66
N GLY A 127 -4.30 -2.05 -2.71
CA GLY A 127 -4.09 -2.83 -1.51
C GLY A 127 -3.35 -4.12 -1.74
N GLY A 128 -3.33 -4.98 -0.73
CA GLY A 128 -2.75 -6.30 -0.85
C GLY A 128 -2.57 -7.02 0.46
N LEU A 129 -1.98 -8.22 0.36
CA LEU A 129 -1.68 -9.10 1.48
C LEU A 129 -0.16 -9.23 1.65
N SER A 130 0.33 -9.19 2.89
CA SER A 130 1.73 -9.48 3.22
C SER A 130 2.70 -8.59 2.46
N GLN A 131 3.67 -9.16 1.73
CA GLN A 131 4.57 -8.39 0.86
C GLN A 131 3.82 -7.54 -0.19
N GLY A 132 2.64 -7.99 -0.63
CA GLY A 132 1.77 -7.20 -1.50
C GLY A 132 1.23 -5.95 -0.82
N CYS A 133 0.87 -6.02 0.47
CA CYS A 133 0.50 -4.85 1.27
C CYS A 133 1.68 -3.88 1.39
N ALA A 134 2.88 -4.39 1.72
CA ALA A 134 4.08 -3.58 1.84
C ALA A 134 4.48 -2.88 0.52
N MET A 135 4.33 -3.55 -0.62
CA MET A 135 4.52 -2.93 -1.93
C MET A 135 3.44 -1.88 -2.20
N ALA A 136 2.17 -2.21 -1.94
CA ALA A 136 1.04 -1.33 -2.24
C ALA A 136 1.09 -0.03 -1.42
N VAL A 137 1.45 -0.08 -0.13
CA VAL A 137 1.57 1.13 0.70
C VAL A 137 2.73 2.01 0.23
N PHE A 138 3.81 1.40 -0.25
CA PHE A 138 4.95 2.14 -0.80
C PHE A 138 4.59 2.83 -2.13
N VAL A 139 3.76 2.20 -2.96
CA VAL A 139 3.15 2.86 -4.12
C VAL A 139 2.25 4.00 -3.68
N LEU A 140 1.36 3.77 -2.69
CA LEU A 140 0.43 4.78 -2.18
C LEU A 140 1.15 6.06 -1.73
N LEU A 141 2.21 5.93 -0.93
CA LEU A 141 2.99 7.08 -0.45
C LEU A 141 3.71 7.82 -1.58
N SER A 142 3.92 7.18 -2.74
CA SER A 142 4.54 7.80 -3.91
C SER A 142 3.57 8.57 -4.80
N LEU A 143 2.26 8.49 -4.55
CA LEU A 143 1.26 9.09 -5.44
C LEU A 143 1.20 10.60 -5.33
N ASP A 144 1.09 11.25 -6.49
CA ASP A 144 0.87 12.69 -6.67
C ASP A 144 -0.62 13.04 -6.85
N PHE A 145 -1.50 12.10 -6.49
CA PHE A 145 -2.95 12.29 -6.40
C PHE A 145 -3.56 11.30 -5.40
N PRO A 146 -4.70 11.64 -4.78
CA PRO A 146 -5.41 10.71 -3.92
C PRO A 146 -6.21 9.68 -4.72
N ILE A 147 -6.40 8.50 -4.12
CA ILE A 147 -7.30 7.46 -4.63
C ILE A 147 -8.44 7.20 -3.63
N GLY A 148 -9.40 6.36 -4.02
CA GLY A 148 -10.62 6.13 -3.24
C GLY A 148 -10.40 5.45 -1.88
N GLY A 149 -9.36 4.63 -1.77
CA GLY A 149 -8.98 4.02 -0.51
C GLY A 149 -7.84 3.01 -0.64
N PHE A 150 -7.35 2.59 0.52
CA PHE A 150 -6.33 1.57 0.65
C PHE A 150 -6.76 0.43 1.56
N VAL A 151 -6.49 -0.82 1.18
CA VAL A 151 -6.76 -2.02 2.01
C VAL A 151 -5.51 -2.88 2.13
N GLY A 152 -4.87 -2.85 3.30
CA GLY A 152 -3.69 -3.64 3.61
C GLY A 152 -3.99 -4.76 4.60
N LEU A 153 -3.53 -5.97 4.29
CA LEU A 153 -3.75 -7.17 5.10
C LEU A 153 -2.41 -7.79 5.51
N SER A 154 -2.21 -8.00 6.81
CA SER A 154 -1.02 -8.66 7.39
C SER A 154 0.33 -8.15 6.84
N GLY A 155 0.46 -6.83 6.70
CA GLY A 155 1.60 -6.16 6.04
C GLY A 155 2.53 -5.38 6.98
N TRP A 156 3.45 -4.64 6.39
CA TRP A 156 4.36 -3.70 7.09
C TRP A 156 4.68 -2.51 6.18
N LEU A 157 5.33 -1.48 6.72
CA LEU A 157 5.81 -0.31 5.95
C LEU A 157 7.32 -0.46 5.66
N PRO A 158 7.74 -0.61 4.39
CA PRO A 158 9.15 -0.55 4.02
C PRO A 158 9.78 0.80 4.40
N PHE A 159 11.06 0.81 4.78
CA PHE A 159 11.80 2.02 5.15
C PHE A 159 11.14 2.85 6.27
N ARG A 160 10.33 2.21 7.13
CA ARG A 160 9.66 2.88 8.25
C ARG A 160 10.61 3.68 9.13
N TYR A 161 11.79 3.14 9.47
CA TYR A 161 12.74 3.84 10.34
C TYR A 161 13.24 5.15 9.72
N ASP A 162 13.52 5.15 8.42
CA ASP A 162 13.93 6.33 7.65
C ASP A 162 12.81 7.38 7.63
N ILE A 163 11.57 6.93 7.38
CA ILE A 163 10.38 7.80 7.41
C ILE A 163 10.18 8.40 8.81
N MET A 164 10.32 7.60 9.87
CA MET A 164 10.17 8.05 11.25
C MET A 164 11.26 9.04 11.68
N GLU A 165 12.48 8.91 11.18
CA GLU A 165 13.57 9.85 11.42
C GLU A 165 13.25 11.24 10.85
N LEU A 166 12.64 11.31 9.66
CA LEU A 166 12.17 12.56 9.05
C LEU A 166 11.02 13.20 9.86
N ILE A 167 10.10 12.38 10.37
CA ILE A 167 9.02 12.90 11.23
C ILE A 167 9.57 13.39 12.58
N GLY A 168 10.52 12.66 13.17
CA GLY A 168 11.11 12.98 14.48
C GLY A 168 12.04 14.19 14.45
N SER A 169 12.78 14.39 13.36
CA SER A 169 13.62 15.58 13.15
C SER A 169 12.80 16.85 12.90
N GLY A 170 11.64 16.74 12.25
CA GLY A 170 10.70 17.85 12.08
C GLY A 170 9.89 18.23 13.33
N ALA A 171 9.94 17.43 14.40
CA ALA A 171 9.26 17.69 15.67
C ALA A 171 10.16 18.32 16.75
N ALA A 172 11.46 18.51 16.46
CA ALA A 172 12.37 19.25 17.32
C ALA A 172 12.21 20.76 17.06
N ASP A 173 11.39 21.44 17.88
CA ASP A 173 11.31 22.90 17.91
C ASP A 173 12.69 23.55 18.18
N PRO A 174 12.90 24.81 17.74
CA PRO A 174 14.21 25.39 17.47
C PRO A 174 14.94 25.77 18.75
N VAL A 175 16.10 25.17 18.96
CA VAL A 175 17.01 25.51 20.06
C VAL A 175 18.33 25.99 19.44
N PHE A 176 18.36 27.31 19.17
CA PHE A 176 19.50 28.18 18.85
C PHE A 176 20.30 27.93 17.56
N SER A 177 20.13 28.82 16.58
CA SER A 177 21.25 29.41 15.85
C SER A 177 20.90 30.84 15.44
N GLU A 178 21.41 31.80 16.21
CA GLU A 178 21.70 33.13 15.66
C GLU A 178 22.75 32.96 14.55
N ASP A 179 22.57 33.73 13.49
CA ASP A 179 23.50 34.00 12.39
C ASP A 179 23.81 32.86 11.40
N SER A 180 22.98 32.76 10.35
CA SER A 180 23.43 32.43 8.99
C SER A 180 22.45 33.01 7.98
N ASP A 181 22.83 34.14 7.39
CA ASP A 181 22.23 34.73 6.21
C ASP A 181 22.57 33.84 5.01
N ASP A 182 21.72 32.83 4.73
CA ASP A 182 21.67 32.16 3.44
C ASP A 182 20.20 32.08 3.01
N GLY A 183 19.93 32.37 1.74
CA GLY A 183 18.59 32.46 1.16
C GLY A 183 17.91 31.09 1.01
N GLY A 184 17.82 30.33 2.10
CA GLY A 184 17.37 28.95 2.13
C GLY A 184 15.89 28.82 1.78
N LYS A 185 15.60 28.03 0.75
CA LYS A 185 14.29 27.43 0.53
C LYS A 185 13.85 26.80 1.86
N GLY A 186 12.73 27.24 2.42
CA GLY A 186 12.20 26.68 3.67
C GLY A 186 12.07 25.15 3.51
N GLU A 187 12.57 24.40 4.49
CA GLU A 187 12.49 22.94 4.44
C GLU A 187 11.03 22.49 4.29
N SER A 188 10.78 21.58 3.34
CA SER A 188 9.44 21.02 3.10
C SER A 188 8.88 20.39 4.38
N PRO A 189 7.56 20.39 4.62
CA PRO A 189 6.96 19.74 5.79
C PRO A 189 7.35 18.26 5.89
N ALA A 190 7.51 17.73 7.11
CA ALA A 190 7.96 16.35 7.33
C ALA A 190 7.18 15.26 6.54
N PRO A 191 5.83 15.35 6.39
CA PRO A 191 5.11 14.40 5.54
C PRO A 191 5.53 14.45 4.07
N ILE A 192 5.86 15.63 3.54
CA ILE A 192 6.37 15.79 2.17
C ILE A 192 7.79 15.25 2.05
N GLN A 193 8.65 15.48 3.05
CA GLN A 193 9.99 14.89 3.07
C GLN A 193 9.91 13.35 3.03
N ALA A 194 9.00 12.75 3.80
CA ALA A 194 8.77 11.30 3.77
C ALA A 194 8.26 10.81 2.41
N VAL A 195 7.35 11.55 1.77
CA VAL A 195 6.89 11.26 0.39
C VAL A 195 8.07 11.33 -0.59
N ASN A 196 8.91 12.36 -0.52
CA ASN A 196 10.07 12.52 -1.41
C ASN A 196 11.13 11.45 -1.18
N LEU A 197 11.36 11.01 0.07
CA LEU A 197 12.19 9.83 0.35
C LEU A 197 11.66 8.58 -0.39
N VAL A 198 10.35 8.33 -0.31
CA VAL A 198 9.74 7.19 -1.01
C VAL A 198 9.88 7.34 -2.52
N ARG A 199 9.70 8.56 -3.05
CA ARG A 199 9.81 8.85 -4.49
C ARG A 199 11.24 8.70 -5.00
N ASP A 200 12.24 9.16 -4.24
CA ASP A 200 13.67 8.94 -4.54
C ASP A 200 14.02 7.45 -4.62
N ILE A 201 13.60 6.66 -3.61
CA ILE A 201 13.79 5.19 -3.62
C ILE A 201 13.17 4.55 -4.87
N LEU A 202 12.06 5.10 -5.35
CA LEU A 202 11.34 4.63 -6.54
C LEU A 202 11.81 5.29 -7.84
N SER A 203 12.86 6.11 -7.80
CA SER A 203 13.36 6.88 -8.96
C SER A 203 12.27 7.72 -9.63
N LYS A 204 11.44 8.40 -8.82
CA LYS A 204 10.41 9.36 -9.23
C LYS A 204 10.84 10.77 -8.86
N ASP A 205 10.42 11.75 -9.67
CA ASP A 205 10.68 13.17 -9.42
C ASP A 205 10.09 13.62 -8.08
N ASP A 206 10.75 14.53 -7.37
CA ASP A 206 10.24 15.03 -6.09
C ASP A 206 8.93 15.82 -6.20
N ILE A 207 8.16 15.80 -5.13
CA ILE A 207 7.05 16.73 -4.90
C ILE A 207 7.62 18.09 -4.50
N ASP A 208 7.47 19.06 -5.40
CA ASP A 208 7.85 20.46 -5.19
C ASP A 208 6.79 21.21 -4.37
N THR A 209 7.12 21.65 -3.16
CA THR A 209 6.21 22.39 -2.27
C THR A 209 5.97 23.84 -2.69
N GLU A 210 6.78 24.39 -3.59
CA GLU A 210 6.52 25.70 -4.20
C GLU A 210 5.35 25.63 -5.21
N ASN A 211 5.01 24.43 -5.66
CA ASN A 211 3.84 24.18 -6.49
C ASN A 211 2.58 24.06 -5.62
N LEU A 212 1.66 25.02 -5.77
CA LEU A 212 0.39 25.07 -5.02
C LEU A 212 -0.51 23.83 -5.20
N ASN A 213 -0.26 23.00 -6.22
CA ASN A 213 -0.98 21.74 -6.40
C ASN A 213 -0.45 20.60 -5.53
N HIS A 214 0.72 20.73 -4.91
CA HIS A 214 1.39 19.71 -4.11
C HIS A 214 1.10 19.85 -2.61
N THR A 215 -0.19 19.85 -2.25
CA THR A 215 -0.65 19.87 -0.85
C THR A 215 -0.96 18.46 -0.36
N HIS A 216 -1.08 18.27 0.96
CA HIS A 216 -1.46 16.98 1.56
C HIS A 216 -2.71 16.38 0.92
N GLU A 217 -3.71 17.23 0.66
CA GLU A 217 -5.02 16.90 0.09
C GLU A 217 -4.93 16.38 -1.36
N ASN A 218 -3.87 16.76 -2.08
CA ASN A 218 -3.65 16.42 -3.49
C ASN A 218 -2.61 15.31 -3.66
N LEU A 219 -2.15 14.66 -2.59
CA LEU A 219 -1.21 13.54 -2.67
C LEU A 219 -1.89 12.23 -2.25
N GLY A 220 -1.18 11.12 -2.39
CA GLY A 220 -1.59 9.84 -1.82
C GLY A 220 -1.90 9.91 -0.31
N LEU A 221 -1.36 10.91 0.40
CA LEU A 221 -1.58 11.19 1.82
C LEU A 221 -3.06 11.44 2.19
N ALA A 222 -3.88 11.95 1.27
CA ALA A 222 -5.31 12.17 1.53
C ALA A 222 -6.16 10.90 1.32
N THR A 223 -5.57 9.81 0.85
CA THR A 223 -6.26 8.53 0.66
C THR A 223 -6.56 7.90 2.03
N PRO A 224 -7.82 7.53 2.33
CA PRO A 224 -8.11 6.80 3.56
C PRO A 224 -7.46 5.42 3.53
N VAL A 225 -7.07 4.89 4.68
CA VAL A 225 -6.31 3.64 4.80
C VAL A 225 -7.00 2.69 5.77
N PHE A 226 -7.19 1.44 5.35
CA PHE A 226 -7.53 0.32 6.22
C PHE A 226 -6.35 -0.64 6.33
N LEU A 227 -5.98 -1.01 7.56
CA LEU A 227 -4.96 -2.01 7.86
C LEU A 227 -5.51 -3.04 8.84
N GLY A 228 -5.59 -4.30 8.38
CA GLY A 228 -5.98 -5.46 9.17
C GLY A 228 -4.82 -6.43 9.36
N HIS A 229 -4.71 -7.06 10.52
CA HIS A 229 -3.61 -7.97 10.84
C HIS A 229 -4.02 -9.06 11.83
N GLY A 230 -3.45 -10.25 11.72
CA GLY A 230 -3.65 -11.31 12.71
C GLY A 230 -2.78 -11.15 13.95
N ALA A 231 -3.38 -11.24 15.15
CA ALA A 231 -2.67 -11.10 16.42
C ALA A 231 -1.62 -12.19 16.66
N GLU A 232 -1.81 -13.37 16.04
CA GLU A 232 -0.95 -14.54 16.18
C GLU A 232 -0.17 -14.82 14.88
N ASP A 233 0.01 -13.80 14.03
CA ASP A 233 0.76 -13.91 12.78
C ASP A 233 2.22 -14.36 13.02
N PRO A 234 2.59 -15.59 12.61
CA PRO A 234 3.92 -16.14 12.86
C PRO A 234 4.95 -15.72 11.82
N LYS A 235 4.54 -15.02 10.74
CA LYS A 235 5.41 -14.63 9.63
C LYS A 235 5.76 -13.14 9.66
N ILE A 236 4.77 -12.29 9.89
CA ILE A 236 4.92 -10.84 10.01
C ILE A 236 4.21 -10.44 11.30
N LYS A 237 4.98 -10.09 12.34
CA LYS A 237 4.41 -9.77 13.66
C LYS A 237 3.34 -8.67 13.56
N CYS A 238 2.20 -8.80 14.25
CA CYS A 238 1.14 -7.75 14.28
C CYS A 238 1.69 -6.39 14.71
N SER A 239 2.77 -6.35 15.52
CA SER A 239 3.45 -5.10 15.89
C SER A 239 3.97 -4.31 14.68
N LEU A 240 4.45 -4.97 13.62
CA LEU A 240 4.93 -4.31 12.41
C LEU A 240 3.78 -3.64 11.63
N GLY A 241 2.60 -4.27 11.61
CA GLY A 241 1.39 -3.65 11.05
C GLY A 241 0.92 -2.46 11.88
N LYS A 242 0.94 -2.57 13.22
CA LYS A 242 0.57 -1.47 14.12
C LYS A 242 1.52 -0.28 13.97
N GLU A 243 2.82 -0.56 13.90
CA GLU A 243 3.87 0.42 13.66
C GLU A 243 3.71 1.12 12.30
N ALA A 244 3.32 0.38 11.25
CA ALA A 244 2.96 0.96 9.97
C ALA A 244 1.76 1.90 10.10
N ALA A 245 0.68 1.46 10.76
CA ALA A 245 -0.51 2.28 10.99
C ALA A 245 -0.18 3.59 11.74
N ASP A 246 0.62 3.50 12.81
CA ASP A 246 1.03 4.67 13.60
C ASP A 246 1.86 5.65 12.78
N THR A 247 2.77 5.13 11.95
CA THR A 247 3.61 5.96 11.07
C THR A 247 2.75 6.68 10.03
N LEU A 248 1.79 6.00 9.41
CA LEU A 248 0.87 6.61 8.44
C LEU A 248 -0.05 7.66 9.11
N GLN A 249 -0.49 7.43 10.35
CA GLN A 249 -1.22 8.44 11.13
C GLN A 249 -0.36 9.67 11.44
N MET A 250 0.92 9.48 11.76
CA MET A 250 1.87 10.58 11.99
C MET A 250 2.16 11.37 10.70
N LEU A 251 1.99 10.77 9.52
CA LEU A 251 1.99 11.47 8.22
C LEU A 251 0.66 12.20 7.91
N GLY A 252 -0.30 12.20 8.85
CA GLY A 252 -1.58 12.88 8.72
C GLY A 252 -2.64 12.11 7.92
N MET A 253 -2.44 10.80 7.67
CA MET A 253 -3.41 9.99 6.93
C MET A 253 -4.57 9.53 7.82
N ASP A 254 -5.75 9.36 7.22
CA ASP A 254 -6.93 8.77 7.87
C ASP A 254 -6.82 7.24 7.90
N VAL A 255 -6.30 6.69 9.00
CA VAL A 255 -6.00 5.26 9.15
C VAL A 255 -6.97 4.56 10.10
N THR A 256 -7.63 3.52 9.60
CA THR A 256 -8.37 2.52 10.38
C THR A 256 -7.49 1.30 10.60
N TRP A 257 -7.18 0.99 11.86
CA TRP A 257 -6.38 -0.18 12.26
C TRP A 257 -7.25 -1.23 12.97
N ARG A 258 -7.03 -2.51 12.64
CA ARG A 258 -7.63 -3.68 13.29
C ARG A 258 -6.58 -4.78 13.47
N CYS A 259 -6.45 -5.32 14.69
CA CYS A 259 -5.69 -6.55 14.93
C CYS A 259 -6.69 -7.62 15.44
N TYR A 260 -6.77 -8.74 14.73
CA TYR A 260 -7.78 -9.78 14.94
C TYR A 260 -7.23 -10.92 15.81
N PRO A 261 -7.88 -11.27 16.93
CA PRO A 261 -7.45 -12.38 17.79
C PRO A 261 -7.60 -13.72 17.06
N GLU A 262 -6.76 -14.70 17.41
CA GLU A 262 -6.79 -16.07 16.88
C GLU A 262 -6.53 -16.18 15.36
N LEU A 263 -6.10 -15.08 14.72
CA LEU A 263 -5.74 -15.04 13.31
C LEU A 263 -4.22 -15.08 13.15
N GLY A 264 -3.75 -16.00 12.29
CA GLY A 264 -2.36 -16.07 11.84
C GLY A 264 -2.06 -15.15 10.65
N HIS A 265 -1.21 -15.58 9.73
CA HIS A 265 -0.81 -14.80 8.54
C HIS A 265 -1.85 -14.88 7.40
N TRP A 266 -3.03 -14.33 7.62
CA TRP A 266 -4.13 -14.30 6.64
C TRP A 266 -5.11 -13.15 6.93
N TYR A 267 -6.30 -13.17 6.30
CA TYR A 267 -7.43 -12.33 6.66
C TYR A 267 -8.51 -13.11 7.42
N LYS A 268 -9.21 -12.48 8.37
CA LYS A 268 -10.25 -13.12 9.19
C LYS A 268 -11.61 -13.13 8.50
N ILE A 269 -12.27 -14.28 8.51
CA ILE A 269 -13.63 -14.44 8.00
C ILE A 269 -14.55 -14.81 9.17
N PRO A 270 -15.69 -14.12 9.35
CA PRO A 270 -16.18 -13.00 8.54
C PRO A 270 -15.66 -11.61 8.94
N GLU A 271 -15.07 -11.45 10.13
CA GLU A 271 -14.96 -10.16 10.81
C GLU A 271 -14.13 -9.13 10.03
N GLU A 272 -12.98 -9.52 9.47
CA GLU A 272 -12.15 -8.60 8.69
C GLU A 272 -12.78 -8.27 7.34
N ILE A 273 -13.52 -9.21 6.74
CA ILE A 273 -14.27 -8.95 5.51
C ILE A 273 -15.42 -7.97 5.76
N ASP A 274 -16.12 -8.10 6.88
CA ASP A 274 -17.16 -7.14 7.28
C ASP A 274 -16.59 -5.74 7.49
N ASP A 275 -15.49 -5.63 8.24
CA ASP A 275 -14.78 -4.36 8.47
C ASP A 275 -14.32 -3.72 7.14
N ILE A 276 -13.76 -4.50 6.21
CA ILE A 276 -13.35 -4.01 4.87
C ILE A 276 -14.56 -3.52 4.08
N VAL A 277 -15.66 -4.28 4.08
CA VAL A 277 -16.88 -3.90 3.36
C VAL A 277 -17.48 -2.61 3.92
N GLU A 278 -17.54 -2.48 5.25
CA GLU A 278 -18.02 -1.27 5.92
C GLU A 278 -17.12 -0.07 5.61
N TYR A 279 -15.80 -0.24 5.74
CA TYR A 279 -14.81 0.78 5.42
C TYR A 279 -14.96 1.27 3.97
N LEU A 280 -14.96 0.36 2.99
CA LEU A 280 -15.04 0.72 1.57
C LEU A 280 -16.38 1.39 1.24
N LYS A 281 -17.51 0.89 1.75
CA LYS A 281 -18.81 1.56 1.56
C LYS A 281 -18.82 2.97 2.18
N GLY A 282 -18.22 3.12 3.34
CA GLY A 282 -18.14 4.40 4.04
C GLY A 282 -17.26 5.44 3.35
N LYS A 283 -16.15 5.02 2.73
CA LYS A 283 -15.19 5.94 2.08
C LYS A 283 -15.53 6.22 0.61
N LEU A 284 -15.86 5.19 -0.16
CA LEU A 284 -16.15 5.34 -1.60
C LEU A 284 -17.45 6.13 -1.86
N THR A 285 -18.43 6.07 -0.95
CA THR A 285 -19.69 6.83 -1.10
C THR A 285 -19.53 8.32 -0.77
N LYS A 286 -18.58 8.69 0.11
CA LYS A 286 -18.37 10.09 0.52
C LYS A 286 -17.68 10.93 -0.56
N LEU A 287 -16.88 10.29 -1.40
CA LEU A 287 -16.10 10.95 -2.45
C LEU A 287 -16.93 11.30 -3.70
N THR A 288 -18.18 10.83 -3.79
CA THR A 288 -19.11 11.17 -4.89
C THR A 288 -19.84 12.52 -4.68
N ILE A 289 -19.70 13.17 -3.51
CA ILE A 289 -20.51 14.35 -3.11
C ILE A 289 -19.66 15.64 -2.98
N GLN A 290 -18.38 15.63 -3.34
CA GLN A 290 -17.53 16.84 -3.41
C GLN A 290 -17.22 17.19 -4.86
#